data_AF-A0A7Y6Z3X0-F1
#
_entry.id   AF-A0A7Y6Z3X0-F1
#
_cell.length_a   1.000
_cell.length_b   1.000
_cell.length_c   1.000
_cell.angle_alpha   90.00
_cell.angle_beta   90.00
_cell.angle_gamma   90.00
#
_symmetry.space_group_name_H-M   'P 1'
#
loop_
_entity.id
_entity.type
_entity.pdbx_description
1 polymer ?
#
loop_
_entity_poly.entity_id
_entity_poly.type
_entity_poly.pdbx_seq_one_letter_code
_entity_poly.pdbx_strand_id
1 'polypeptide(L)'
;MSLHARPIVLLLTLLLTLPATADQIRIDGVLFRDGDSVVKLLNKVGPPLLISIIDSRCLDRYCRYTSPAEQWTYVDDGKEIRIIVIEDTIEAIDWKFEEHSW
;
A
#
# COMPACT_ATOMS: atom_id res chain seq x y z
N MET A 1 -5.69 -60.46 -5.04
CA MET A 1 -6.27 -59.63 -6.13
C MET A 1 -7.09 -58.55 -5.44
N SER A 2 -6.45 -57.43 -5.07
CA SER A 2 -6.29 -56.22 -5.89
C SER A 2 -7.62 -55.64 -6.37
N LEU A 3 -8.01 -54.51 -5.78
CA LEU A 3 -8.28 -53.29 -6.54
C LEU A 3 -8.17 -52.09 -5.59
N HIS A 4 -6.98 -51.49 -5.60
CA HIS A 4 -6.77 -50.10 -5.24
C HIS A 4 -7.57 -49.21 -6.20
N ALA A 5 -8.21 -48.17 -5.65
CA ALA A 5 -8.16 -46.80 -6.16
C ALA A 5 -9.25 -46.00 -5.44
N ARG A 6 -8.86 -45.07 -4.57
CA ARG A 6 -9.64 -43.84 -4.39
C ARG A 6 -8.71 -42.67 -4.63
N PRO A 7 -9.06 -41.78 -5.58
CA PRO A 7 -8.17 -40.74 -6.05
C PRO A 7 -8.16 -39.57 -5.07
N ILE A 8 -6.95 -39.08 -4.80
CA ILE A 8 -6.58 -37.66 -4.91
C ILE A 8 -7.67 -36.70 -4.42
N VAL A 9 -7.68 -36.41 -3.11
CA VAL A 9 -8.13 -35.11 -2.60
C VAL A 9 -6.87 -34.36 -2.17
N LEU A 10 -6.05 -34.01 -3.17
CA LEU A 10 -5.04 -32.96 -3.02
C LEU A 10 -5.82 -31.65 -3.05
N LEU A 11 -6.42 -31.28 -1.92
CA LEU A 11 -7.06 -29.98 -1.76
C LEU A 11 -5.92 -28.96 -1.75
N LEU A 12 -5.62 -28.46 -2.94
CA LEU A 12 -4.71 -27.38 -3.22
C LEU A 12 -5.20 -26.17 -2.40
N THR A 13 -4.68 -26.01 -1.18
CA THR A 13 -4.75 -24.73 -0.45
C THR A 13 -3.81 -23.76 -1.16
N LEU A 14 -4.20 -23.39 -2.37
CA LEU A 14 -3.71 -22.21 -3.05
C LEU A 14 -4.35 -21.04 -2.30
N LEU A 15 -3.79 -20.69 -1.14
CA LEU A 15 -3.92 -19.34 -0.63
C LEU A 15 -3.31 -18.47 -1.73
N LEU A 16 -4.18 -17.92 -2.56
CA LEU A 16 -3.88 -16.69 -3.27
C LEU A 16 -3.46 -15.69 -2.21
N THR A 17 -2.15 -15.56 -1.99
CA THR A 17 -1.57 -14.35 -1.41
C THR A 17 -1.75 -13.26 -2.46
N LEU A 18 -2.99 -12.78 -2.59
CA LEU A 18 -3.23 -11.49 -3.18
C LEU A 18 -2.41 -10.51 -2.33
N PRO A 19 -1.44 -9.78 -2.90
CA PRO A 19 -0.86 -8.66 -2.19
C PRO A 19 -2.05 -7.76 -1.84
N ALA A 20 -2.37 -7.66 -0.55
CA ALA A 20 -3.33 -6.68 -0.08
C ALA A 20 -2.65 -5.33 -0.31
N THR A 21 -2.90 -4.71 -1.47
CA THR A 21 -2.61 -3.31 -1.68
C THR A 21 -3.47 -2.58 -0.66
N ALA A 22 -2.86 -1.97 0.35
CA ALA A 22 -3.62 -1.44 1.46
C ALA A 22 -4.23 -0.09 1.06
N ASP A 23 -5.36 -0.11 0.35
CA ASP A 23 -6.16 1.06 -0.06
C ASP A 23 -6.64 1.96 1.11
N GLN A 24 -6.36 1.55 2.35
CA GLN A 24 -6.67 2.28 3.56
C GLN A 24 -5.76 1.88 4.74
N ILE A 25 -5.57 2.81 5.67
CA ILE A 25 -4.85 2.57 6.93
C ILE A 25 -5.45 3.33 8.09
N ARG A 26 -5.34 2.79 9.31
CA ARG A 26 -5.62 3.53 10.54
C ARG A 26 -4.32 3.98 11.19
N ILE A 27 -4.19 5.28 11.43
CA ILE A 27 -3.10 5.90 12.18
C ILE A 27 -3.74 6.67 13.33
N ASP A 28 -3.32 6.42 14.57
CA ASP A 28 -3.91 7.01 15.78
C ASP A 28 -5.46 6.89 15.83
N GLY A 29 -6.00 5.77 15.34
CA GLY A 29 -7.45 5.51 15.30
C GLY A 29 -8.22 6.21 14.18
N VAL A 30 -7.59 7.11 13.42
CA VAL A 30 -8.20 7.78 12.26
C VAL A 30 -7.99 6.96 11.00
N LEU A 31 -9.06 6.73 10.22
CA LEU A 31 -9.00 6.02 8.96
C LEU A 31 -8.63 6.97 7.81
N PHE A 32 -7.59 6.60 7.07
CA PHE A 32 -7.14 7.24 5.82
C PHE A 32 -7.34 6.27 4.66
N ARG A 33 -7.73 6.79 3.50
CA ARG A 33 -8.00 6.02 2.29
C ARG A 33 -7.38 6.70 1.07
N ASP A 34 -7.21 5.93 0.00
CA ASP A 34 -6.95 6.49 -1.32
C ASP A 34 -8.04 7.51 -1.68
N GLY A 35 -7.64 8.66 -2.21
CA GLY A 35 -8.47 9.81 -2.50
C GLY A 35 -8.71 10.77 -1.32
N ASP A 36 -8.26 10.45 -0.09
CA ASP A 36 -8.33 11.41 1.02
C ASP A 36 -7.37 12.58 0.79
N SER A 37 -7.74 13.76 1.29
CA SER A 37 -6.87 14.93 1.24
C SER A 37 -5.66 14.76 2.17
N VAL A 38 -4.49 15.13 1.66
CA VAL A 38 -3.22 15.22 2.40
C VAL A 38 -3.32 16.17 3.60
N VAL A 39 -4.16 17.21 3.51
CA VAL A 39 -4.39 18.15 4.62
C VAL A 39 -5.00 17.44 5.83
N LYS A 40 -5.89 16.45 5.60
CA LYS A 40 -6.48 15.64 6.66
C LYS A 40 -5.39 14.82 7.38
N LEU A 41 -4.47 14.23 6.61
CA LEU A 41 -3.34 13.47 7.13
C LEU A 41 -2.41 14.35 7.96
N LEU A 42 -1.94 15.46 7.41
CA LEU A 42 -1.04 16.40 8.11
C LEU A 42 -1.65 16.95 9.41
N ASN A 43 -2.95 17.29 9.39
CA ASN A 43 -3.62 17.81 10.59
C ASN A 43 -3.79 16.78 11.71
N LYS A 44 -3.71 15.48 11.40
CA LYS A 44 -3.91 14.40 12.36
C LYS A 44 -2.62 13.74 12.80
N VAL A 45 -1.74 13.45 11.85
CA VAL A 45 -0.50 12.70 12.08
C VAL A 45 0.70 13.64 12.18
N GLY A 46 0.61 14.85 11.61
CA GLY A 46 1.74 15.76 11.48
C GLY A 46 2.55 15.52 10.20
N PRO A 47 3.72 16.17 10.07
CA PRO A 47 4.59 15.96 8.91
C PRO A 47 5.19 14.55 8.90
N PRO A 48 5.45 13.97 7.71
CA PRO A 48 6.10 12.67 7.59
C PRO A 48 7.55 12.71 8.08
N LEU A 49 8.08 11.53 8.43
CA LEU A 49 9.47 11.35 8.83
C LEU A 49 10.42 11.54 7.64
N LEU A 50 10.00 11.10 6.46
CA LEU A 50 10.75 11.20 5.22
C LEU A 50 9.82 11.56 4.06
N ILE A 51 10.31 12.42 3.17
CA ILE A 51 9.70 12.69 1.87
C ILE A 51 10.73 12.35 0.80
N SER A 52 10.35 11.52 -0.16
CA SER A 52 11.14 11.27 -1.37
C SER A 52 10.31 11.53 -2.61
N ILE A 53 10.86 12.28 -3.57
CA ILE A 53 10.22 12.50 -4.86
C ILE A 53 10.29 11.22 -5.68
N ILE A 54 9.13 10.76 -6.14
CA ILE A 54 9.05 9.68 -7.12
C ILE A 54 8.91 10.35 -8.48
N ASP A 55 9.96 10.26 -9.29
CA ASP A 55 9.88 10.63 -10.69
C ASP A 55 8.79 9.79 -11.36
N SER A 56 7.70 10.44 -11.76
CA SER A 56 6.56 9.80 -12.41
C SER A 56 7.02 9.24 -13.76
N ARG A 57 7.36 7.95 -13.81
CA ARG A 57 7.59 7.25 -15.08
C ARG A 57 6.25 6.89 -15.68
N CYS A 58 5.88 7.61 -16.74
CA CYS A 58 4.71 7.32 -17.56
C CYS A 58 4.67 5.85 -17.99
N LEU A 59 3.53 5.19 -17.78
CA LEU A 59 3.29 3.82 -18.24
C LEU A 59 2.37 3.70 -19.46
N ASP A 60 1.98 4.80 -20.12
CA ASP A 60 1.26 4.70 -21.40
C ASP A 60 1.36 5.97 -22.28
N ARG A 61 0.98 5.85 -23.56
CA ARG A 61 1.01 6.84 -24.66
C ARG A 61 0.31 8.18 -24.38
N TYR A 62 -0.38 8.32 -23.25
CA TYR A 62 -1.14 9.49 -22.82
C TYR A 62 -0.72 9.96 -21.43
N CYS A 63 0.58 10.25 -21.24
CA CYS A 63 1.11 10.92 -20.06
C CYS A 63 0.30 12.18 -19.71
N ARG A 64 -0.61 12.10 -18.74
CA ARG A 64 -1.04 13.24 -17.94
C ARG A 64 -0.73 12.96 -16.48
N TYR A 65 0.54 13.06 -16.14
CA TYR A 65 0.94 13.45 -14.78
C TYR A 65 1.81 14.69 -14.95
N THR A 66 1.23 15.85 -14.66
CA THR A 66 1.92 17.16 -14.68
C THR A 66 2.55 17.51 -13.33
N SER A 67 2.32 16.66 -12.33
CA SER A 67 2.63 16.94 -10.93
C SER A 67 3.50 15.80 -10.40
N PRO A 68 4.67 16.10 -9.79
CA PRO A 68 5.54 15.09 -9.23
C PRO A 68 4.80 14.34 -8.13
N ALA A 69 4.97 13.01 -8.10
CA ALA A 69 4.48 12.20 -6.99
C ALA A 69 5.49 12.25 -5.85
N GLU A 70 5.01 12.30 -4.62
CA GLU A 70 5.82 12.25 -3.42
C GLU A 70 5.52 10.96 -2.65
N GLN A 71 6.56 10.27 -2.18
CA GLN A 71 6.41 9.20 -1.21
C GLN A 71 6.68 9.77 0.18
N TRP A 72 5.69 9.67 1.04
CA TRP A 72 5.76 10.10 2.43
C TRP A 72 5.85 8.88 3.33
N THR A 73 6.84 8.87 4.21
CA THR A 73 7.04 7.76 5.15
C THR A 73 6.63 8.18 6.56
N TYR A 74 5.79 7.36 7.18
CA TYR A 74 5.41 7.44 8.58
C TYR A 74 5.79 6.15 9.30
N VAL A 75 5.85 6.21 10.63
CA VAL A 75 5.95 5.01 11.47
C VAL A 75 4.85 5.08 12.53
N ASP A 76 4.04 4.04 12.61
CA ASP A 76 2.99 3.88 13.62
C ASP A 76 2.92 2.41 14.06
N ASP A 77 2.91 2.20 15.38
CA ASP A 77 2.82 0.86 16.00
C ASP A 77 3.77 -0.21 15.38
N GLY A 78 5.03 0.16 15.16
CA GLY A 78 6.05 -0.72 14.56
C GLY A 78 5.87 -1.01 13.07
N LYS A 79 4.98 -0.27 12.39
CA LYS A 79 4.79 -0.34 10.94
C LYS A 79 5.43 0.86 10.27
N GLU A 80 6.23 0.61 9.24
CA GLU A 80 6.61 1.63 8.27
C GLU A 80 5.46 1.77 7.26
N ILE A 81 4.92 2.97 7.15
CA ILE A 81 3.78 3.30 6.29
C ILE A 81 4.30 4.22 5.19
N ARG A 82 4.01 3.87 3.94
CA ARG A 82 4.30 4.69 2.77
C ARG A 82 3.00 5.21 2.20
N ILE A 83 2.94 6.50 1.98
CA ILE A 83 1.80 7.18 1.40
C ILE A 83 2.29 7.87 0.13
N ILE A 84 1.71 7.53 -1.00
CA ILE A 84 1.95 8.23 -2.26
C ILE A 84 1.01 9.43 -2.31
N VAL A 85 1.59 10.59 -2.56
CA VAL A 85 0.89 11.87 -2.63
C VAL A 85 1.06 12.44 -4.03
N ILE A 86 -0.05 12.85 -4.64
CA ILE A 86 -0.05 13.64 -5.86
C ILE A 86 -0.85 14.91 -5.57
N GLU A 87 -0.19 16.05 -5.70
CA GLU A 87 -0.73 17.36 -5.33
C GLU A 87 -1.20 17.39 -3.86
N ASP A 88 -2.50 17.43 -3.61
CA ASP A 88 -3.11 17.49 -2.28
C ASP A 88 -3.90 16.22 -1.92
N THR A 89 -3.70 15.14 -2.68
CA THR A 89 -4.46 13.90 -2.58
C THR A 89 -3.56 12.69 -2.28
N ILE A 90 -4.02 11.82 -1.39
CA ILE A 90 -3.42 10.51 -1.14
C ILE A 90 -3.79 9.59 -2.29
N GLU A 91 -2.81 9.10 -3.02
CA GLU A 91 -3.04 8.27 -4.20
C GLU A 91 -2.83 6.78 -3.97
N ALA A 92 -1.97 6.43 -3.02
CA ALA A 92 -1.81 5.05 -2.59
C ALA A 92 -1.29 4.99 -1.17
N ILE A 93 -1.63 3.91 -0.48
CA ILE A 93 -1.14 3.60 0.86
C ILE A 93 -0.55 2.18 0.83
N ASP A 94 0.67 2.05 1.35
CA ASP A 94 1.33 0.77 1.58
C ASP A 94 1.90 0.75 2.99
N TRP A 95 2.00 -0.44 3.59
CA TRP A 95 2.61 -0.59 4.90
C TRP A 95 3.26 -1.95 5.06
N LYS A 96 4.26 -1.99 5.94
CA LYS A 96 4.90 -3.23 6.39
C LYS A 96 5.33 -3.09 7.84
N PHE A 97 5.60 -4.20 8.50
CA PHE A 97 6.37 -4.17 9.74
C PHE A 97 7.84 -3.91 9.44
N GLU A 98 8.55 -3.21 10.32
CA GLU A 98 9.97 -2.82 10.11
C GLU A 98 10.89 -4.00 9.74
N GLU A 99 10.56 -5.22 10.18
CA GLU A 99 11.32 -6.45 9.91
C GLU A 99 11.18 -6.99 8.47
N HIS A 100 10.26 -6.45 7.66
CA HIS A 100 10.00 -6.95 6.31
C HIS A 100 10.69 -6.07 5.25
N SER A 101 11.09 -6.65 4.12
CA SER A 101 11.55 -5.87 2.96
C SER A 101 10.36 -5.26 2.19
N TRP A 102 10.60 -4.10 1.55
CA TRP A 102 9.64 -3.48 0.63
C TRP A 102 9.59 -4.22 -0.71
#